data_AF-U1PHV4-F1
#
_entry.id   AF-U1PHV4-F1
#
_cell.length_a   1.000
_cell.length_b   1.000
_cell.length_c   1.000
_cell.angle_alpha   90.00
_cell.angle_beta   90.00
_cell.angle_gamma   90.00
#
_symmetry.space_group_name_H-M   'P 1'
#
loop_
_entity.id
_entity.type
_entity.pdbx_description
1 polymer ?
#
loop_
_entity_poly.entity_id
_entity_poly.type
_entity_poly.pdbx_seq_one_letter_code
_entity_poly.pdbx_strand_id
1 'polypeptide(L)'
;MRREKEKMHRRKENGDGIGEDGQTLREQFEKLEGKTELTDHYAGLEELELKNEEPITYEQMFSQLRGDLVNARETSKEVAATPIVEQEGELCYGLFTPEGDSIAVSTGIIVHIHTMSEAIKYMINHDYEESPGIEPGDIFVNNDVDVGDVHACDIMTLIPIFNEGEIVAWAGGVNHVIDTGAVGTGEYERLPVLAVR
;
A
#
# COMPACT_ATOMS: atom_id res chain seq x y z
N MET A 1 -6.06 12.93 11.44
CA MET A 1 -6.83 13.18 10.19
C MET A 1 -7.07 14.67 9.95
N ARG A 2 -8.04 15.36 10.59
CA ARG A 2 -8.35 16.78 10.27
C ARG A 2 -7.13 17.73 10.28
N ARG A 3 -6.28 17.64 11.31
CA ARG A 3 -5.06 18.46 11.41
C ARG A 3 -4.06 18.19 10.29
N GLU A 4 -3.89 16.93 9.91
CA GLU A 4 -2.99 16.53 8.83
C GLU A 4 -3.52 17.02 7.49
N LYS A 5 -4.83 16.92 7.26
CA LYS A 5 -5.48 17.45 6.06
C LYS A 5 -5.27 18.97 5.94
N GLU A 6 -5.42 19.71 7.04
CA GLU A 6 -5.13 21.15 7.08
C GLU A 6 -3.64 21.47 6.81
N LYS A 7 -2.70 20.65 7.29
CA LYS A 7 -1.26 20.83 7.00
C LYS A 7 -0.96 20.55 5.52
N MET A 8 -1.44 19.43 5.00
CA MET A 8 -1.26 19.03 3.61
C MET A 8 -1.82 20.09 2.65
N HIS A 9 -3.04 20.62 2.90
CA HIS A 9 -3.59 21.68 2.06
C HIS A 9 -2.74 22.96 2.08
N ARG A 10 -2.20 23.37 3.24
CA ARG A 10 -1.28 24.52 3.30
C ARG A 10 -0.01 24.30 2.49
N ARG A 11 0.50 23.07 2.44
CA ARG A 11 1.66 22.69 1.60
C ARG A 11 1.31 22.76 0.12
N LYS A 12 0.18 22.17 -0.30
CA LYS A 12 -0.31 22.26 -1.69
C LYS A 12 -0.57 23.71 -2.13
N GLU A 13 -1.05 24.58 -1.23
CA GLU A 13 -1.20 26.03 -1.49
C GLU A 13 0.13 26.73 -1.79
N ASN A 14 1.25 26.23 -1.24
CA ASN A 14 2.59 26.73 -1.52
C ASN A 14 3.20 26.14 -2.82
N GLY A 15 2.50 25.21 -3.47
CA GLY A 15 2.96 24.51 -4.67
C GLY A 15 3.74 23.22 -4.39
N ASP A 16 3.78 22.75 -3.14
CA ASP A 16 4.45 21.51 -2.77
C ASP A 16 3.60 20.29 -3.18
N GLY A 17 4.28 19.21 -3.58
CA GLY A 17 3.69 17.87 -3.63
C GLY A 17 3.47 17.29 -2.24
N ILE A 18 2.85 16.11 -2.19
CA ILE A 18 2.53 15.42 -0.93
C ILE A 18 3.68 14.57 -0.39
N GLY A 19 4.73 14.34 -1.18
CA GLY A 19 5.91 13.54 -0.82
C GLY A 19 6.94 14.31 0.02
N GLU A 20 8.06 13.65 0.28
CA GLU A 20 9.16 14.15 1.11
C GLU A 20 9.75 15.44 0.55
N ASP A 21 10.01 16.41 1.43
CA ASP A 21 10.58 17.72 1.09
C ASP A 21 9.77 18.49 0.02
N GLY A 22 8.47 18.20 -0.09
CA GLY A 22 7.56 18.85 -1.03
C GLY A 22 7.66 18.33 -2.48
N GLN A 23 8.33 17.20 -2.70
CA GLN A 23 8.28 16.48 -3.97
C GLN A 23 6.86 15.93 -4.21
N THR A 24 6.45 15.81 -5.46
CA THR A 24 5.33 14.94 -5.83
C THR A 24 5.72 13.48 -5.62
N LEU A 25 4.73 12.60 -5.45
CA LEU A 25 4.97 11.16 -5.35
C LEU A 25 5.70 10.60 -6.58
N ARG A 26 5.43 11.17 -7.77
CA ARG A 26 6.07 10.75 -9.02
C ARG A 26 7.53 11.15 -9.06
N GLU A 27 7.85 12.39 -8.69
CA GLU A 27 9.25 12.84 -8.58
C GLU A 27 10.03 12.00 -7.56
N GLN A 28 9.41 11.70 -6.41
CA GLN A 28 10.01 10.86 -5.38
C GLN A 28 10.26 9.43 -5.89
N PHE A 29 9.28 8.84 -6.58
CA PHE A 29 9.40 7.52 -7.22
C PHE A 29 10.50 7.48 -8.30
N GLU A 30 10.50 8.43 -9.23
CA GLU A 30 11.51 8.52 -10.30
C GLU A 30 12.93 8.69 -9.74
N LYS A 31 13.07 9.47 -8.66
CA LYS A 31 14.34 9.64 -7.94
C LYS A 31 14.80 8.35 -7.28
N LEU A 32 13.89 7.56 -6.69
CA LEU A 32 14.20 6.27 -6.10
C LEU A 32 14.67 5.27 -7.16
N GLU A 33 13.92 5.13 -8.25
CA GLU A 33 14.25 4.23 -9.37
C GLU A 33 15.58 4.63 -10.01
N GLY A 34 15.77 5.93 -10.30
CA GLY A 34 17.00 6.43 -10.91
C GLY A 34 18.24 6.22 -10.05
N LYS A 35 18.12 6.37 -8.71
CA LYS A 35 19.21 6.02 -7.79
C LYS A 35 19.49 4.53 -7.78
N THR A 36 18.44 3.71 -7.74
CA THR A 36 18.57 2.25 -7.72
C THR A 36 19.26 1.73 -8.97
N GLU A 37 18.88 2.23 -10.14
CA GLU A 37 19.52 1.87 -11.41
C GLU A 37 20.99 2.31 -11.48
N LEU A 38 21.29 3.51 -10.97
CA LEU A 38 22.65 4.07 -11.02
C LEU A 38 23.64 3.32 -10.11
N THR A 39 23.19 2.85 -8.95
CA THR A 39 24.07 2.28 -7.93
C THR A 39 23.96 0.76 -7.78
N ASP A 40 22.95 0.12 -8.38
CA ASP A 40 22.59 -1.29 -8.13
C ASP A 40 22.20 -1.57 -6.65
N HIS A 41 21.83 -0.52 -5.92
CA HIS A 41 21.37 -0.59 -4.53
C HIS A 41 20.05 0.14 -4.38
N TYR A 42 19.06 -0.49 -3.74
CA TYR A 42 17.74 0.11 -3.50
C TYR A 42 17.85 1.52 -2.90
N ALA A 43 17.20 2.49 -3.52
CA ALA A 43 17.23 3.91 -3.16
C ALA A 43 18.63 4.56 -3.10
N GLY A 44 19.65 3.92 -3.69
CA GLY A 44 21.05 4.36 -3.60
C GLY A 44 21.73 4.02 -2.28
N LEU A 45 21.15 3.14 -1.46
CA LEU A 45 21.66 2.81 -0.12
C LEU A 45 22.81 1.78 -0.19
N GLU A 46 24.04 2.27 -0.33
CA GLU A 46 25.26 1.45 -0.25
C GLU A 46 25.55 0.97 1.18
N GLU A 47 25.15 1.77 2.17
CA GLU A 47 25.29 1.48 3.60
C GLU A 47 23.95 1.66 4.31
N LEU A 48 23.71 0.83 5.33
CA LEU A 48 22.47 0.85 6.11
C LEU A 48 22.71 1.56 7.44
N GLU A 49 22.84 2.89 7.42
CA GLU A 49 23.25 3.71 8.57
C GLU A 49 22.49 3.37 9.87
N LEU A 50 21.15 3.39 9.85
CA LEU A 50 20.34 3.07 11.04
C LEU A 50 20.61 1.65 11.58
N LYS A 51 20.81 0.68 10.68
CA LYS A 51 21.09 -0.71 11.06
C LYS A 51 22.52 -0.87 11.58
N ASN A 52 23.47 -0.12 11.03
CA ASN A 52 24.89 -0.21 11.36
C ASN A 52 25.23 0.55 12.64
N GLU A 53 24.71 1.77 12.79
CA GLU A 53 25.00 2.66 13.91
C GLU A 53 24.08 2.41 15.11
N GLU A 54 22.80 2.10 14.87
CA GLU A 54 21.77 1.87 15.90
C GLU A 54 21.03 0.53 15.74
N PRO A 55 21.74 -0.63 15.73
CA PRO A 55 21.16 -1.94 15.42
C PRO A 55 20.02 -2.34 16.36
N ILE A 56 20.07 -1.92 17.63
CA ILE A 56 19.01 -2.22 18.60
C ILE A 56 17.73 -1.46 18.23
N THR A 57 17.85 -0.17 17.91
CA THR A 57 16.73 0.67 17.49
C THR A 57 16.10 0.12 16.22
N TYR A 58 16.92 -0.22 15.22
CA TYR A 58 16.49 -0.83 13.96
C TYR A 58 15.67 -2.11 14.20
N GLU A 59 16.21 -3.07 14.96
CA GLU A 59 15.55 -4.35 15.22
C GLU A 59 14.29 -4.20 16.08
N GLN A 60 14.26 -3.25 17.02
CA GLN A 60 13.07 -2.94 17.80
C GLN A 60 11.94 -2.39 16.90
N MET A 61 12.25 -1.44 16.03
CA MET A 61 11.28 -0.88 15.09
C MET A 61 10.73 -1.96 14.15
N PHE A 62 11.62 -2.74 13.52
CA PHE A 62 11.20 -3.81 12.62
C PHE A 62 10.34 -4.87 13.32
N SER A 63 10.76 -5.30 14.53
CA SER A 63 10.01 -6.30 15.30
C SER A 63 8.63 -5.80 15.72
N GLN A 64 8.52 -4.52 16.10
CA GLN A 64 7.25 -3.91 16.47
C GLN A 64 6.31 -3.83 15.26
N LEU A 65 6.77 -3.26 14.14
CA LEU A 65 5.96 -3.13 12.92
C LEU A 65 5.46 -4.49 12.41
N ARG A 66 6.36 -5.48 12.33
CA ARG A 66 5.98 -6.84 11.92
C ARG A 66 5.00 -7.48 12.91
N GLY A 67 5.22 -7.29 14.21
CA GLY A 67 4.33 -7.80 15.27
C GLY A 67 2.92 -7.20 15.17
N ASP A 68 2.83 -5.90 14.92
CA ASP A 68 1.57 -5.19 14.78
C ASP A 68 0.79 -5.65 13.54
N LEU A 69 1.46 -5.87 12.39
CA LEU A 69 0.83 -6.41 11.19
C LEU A 69 0.29 -7.83 11.39
N VAL A 70 1.06 -8.70 12.07
CA VAL A 70 0.59 -10.04 12.42
C VAL A 70 -0.60 -9.97 13.36
N ASN A 71 -0.58 -9.09 14.36
CA ASN A 71 -1.69 -8.90 15.29
C ASN A 71 -2.94 -8.34 14.58
N ALA A 72 -2.77 -7.36 13.69
CA ALA A 72 -3.85 -6.79 12.89
C ALA A 72 -4.54 -7.88 12.06
N ARG A 73 -3.77 -8.78 11.43
CA ARG A 73 -4.31 -9.95 10.73
C ARG A 73 -5.12 -10.86 11.65
N GLU A 74 -4.52 -11.32 12.75
CA GLU A 74 -5.18 -12.26 13.66
C GLU A 74 -6.42 -11.68 14.32
N THR A 75 -6.46 -10.37 14.55
CA THR A 75 -7.60 -9.69 15.16
C THR A 75 -8.71 -9.42 14.14
N SER A 76 -8.35 -8.98 12.93
CA SER A 76 -9.33 -8.58 11.91
C SER A 76 -10.08 -9.76 11.29
N LYS A 77 -9.43 -10.92 11.15
CA LYS A 77 -10.07 -12.11 10.57
C LYS A 77 -11.32 -12.55 11.35
N GLU A 78 -11.35 -12.32 12.66
CA GLU A 78 -12.47 -12.67 13.56
C GLU A 78 -13.73 -11.81 13.31
N VAL A 79 -13.61 -10.74 12.52
CA VAL A 79 -14.75 -9.90 12.11
C VAL A 79 -15.48 -10.51 10.91
N ALA A 80 -14.80 -11.33 10.11
CA ALA A 80 -15.37 -11.89 8.90
C ALA A 80 -16.42 -12.96 9.20
N ALA A 81 -17.51 -12.94 8.42
CA ALA A 81 -18.53 -13.98 8.46
C ALA A 81 -18.19 -15.20 7.58
N THR A 82 -17.24 -15.05 6.66
CA THR A 82 -16.84 -16.12 5.73
C THR A 82 -15.75 -16.99 6.36
N PRO A 83 -15.86 -18.34 6.30
CA PRO A 83 -14.83 -19.24 6.81
C PRO A 83 -13.51 -19.09 6.03
N ILE A 84 -13.55 -18.61 4.79
CA ILE A 84 -12.37 -18.32 3.96
C ILE A 84 -11.43 -17.33 4.66
N VAL A 85 -11.99 -16.30 5.30
CA VAL A 85 -11.19 -15.30 6.01
C VAL A 85 -11.04 -15.67 7.49
N GLU A 86 -12.13 -16.04 8.17
CA GLU A 86 -12.12 -16.28 9.62
C GLU A 86 -11.31 -17.51 10.02
N GLN A 87 -11.41 -18.62 9.27
CA GLN A 87 -10.79 -19.91 9.61
C GLN A 87 -9.53 -20.17 8.80
N GLU A 88 -9.63 -20.07 7.47
CA GLU A 88 -8.51 -20.37 6.57
C GLU A 88 -7.49 -19.22 6.53
N GLY A 89 -7.93 -17.99 6.77
CA GLY A 89 -7.04 -16.83 6.85
C GLY A 89 -6.56 -16.36 5.48
N GLU A 90 -7.43 -16.38 4.46
CA GLU A 90 -7.18 -15.82 3.12
C GLU A 90 -7.29 -14.27 3.16
N LEU A 91 -6.39 -13.68 3.96
CA LEU A 91 -6.17 -12.23 4.10
C LEU A 91 -4.69 -11.96 4.42
N CYS A 92 -4.17 -10.81 3.99
CA CYS A 92 -2.86 -10.33 4.43
C CYS A 92 -2.81 -8.80 4.54
N TYR A 93 -1.90 -8.31 5.37
CA TYR A 93 -1.63 -6.89 5.59
C TYR A 93 -0.17 -6.57 5.29
N GLY A 94 0.07 -5.38 4.73
CA GLY A 94 1.39 -4.85 4.43
C GLY A 94 1.50 -3.38 4.82
N LEU A 95 2.73 -2.98 5.14
CA LEU A 95 3.11 -1.57 5.27
C LEU A 95 4.09 -1.25 4.13
N PHE A 96 3.88 -0.15 3.43
CA PHE A 96 4.64 0.23 2.24
C PHE A 96 5.23 1.63 2.40
N THR A 97 6.34 1.89 1.73
CA THR A 97 6.91 3.23 1.57
C THR A 97 5.98 4.12 0.73
N PRO A 98 6.14 5.45 0.72
CA PRO A 98 5.39 6.35 -0.15
C PRO A 98 5.39 5.94 -1.64
N GLU A 99 6.52 5.42 -2.11
CA GLU A 99 6.78 4.93 -3.48
C GLU A 99 6.12 3.57 -3.79
N GLY A 100 5.56 2.93 -2.77
CA GLY A 100 4.82 1.67 -2.90
C GLY A 100 5.64 0.40 -2.64
N ASP A 101 6.85 0.49 -2.10
CA ASP A 101 7.67 -0.70 -1.80
C ASP A 101 7.41 -1.24 -0.39
N SER A 102 7.35 -2.57 -0.23
CA SER A 102 6.95 -3.19 1.05
C SER A 102 8.03 -3.06 2.14
N ILE A 103 7.66 -2.58 3.32
CA ILE A 103 8.52 -2.45 4.51
C ILE A 103 8.38 -3.67 5.43
N ALA A 104 7.14 -4.05 5.74
CA ALA A 104 6.82 -5.16 6.62
C ALA A 104 5.50 -5.80 6.20
N VAL A 105 5.34 -7.09 6.50
CA VAL A 105 4.23 -7.91 6.02
C VAL A 105 3.70 -8.82 7.12
N SER A 106 2.38 -9.10 7.10
CA SER A 106 1.79 -10.21 7.86
C SER A 106 2.03 -11.55 7.16
N THR A 107 1.48 -12.63 7.72
CA THR A 107 1.34 -13.92 7.04
C THR A 107 0.06 -13.96 6.18
N GLY A 108 -0.25 -15.11 5.56
CA GLY A 108 -1.46 -15.31 4.74
C GLY A 108 -1.15 -15.32 3.24
N ILE A 109 -2.03 -14.75 2.44
CA ILE A 109 -1.93 -14.62 0.97
C ILE A 109 -0.92 -13.54 0.54
N ILE A 110 0.35 -13.75 0.90
CA ILE A 110 1.42 -12.75 0.71
C ILE A 110 1.73 -12.39 -0.75
N VAL A 111 1.14 -13.09 -1.74
CA VAL A 111 1.22 -12.69 -3.15
C VAL A 111 0.74 -11.25 -3.36
N HIS A 112 -0.26 -10.82 -2.58
CA HIS A 112 -0.82 -9.46 -2.66
C HIS A 112 0.06 -8.37 -2.06
N ILE A 113 1.18 -8.71 -1.42
CA ILE A 113 2.19 -7.69 -1.12
C ILE A 113 2.72 -7.09 -2.43
N HIS A 114 2.91 -7.91 -3.46
CA HIS A 114 3.28 -7.41 -4.78
C HIS A 114 2.11 -6.71 -5.47
N THR A 115 0.90 -7.27 -5.43
CA THR A 115 -0.24 -6.66 -6.15
C THR A 115 -0.66 -5.31 -5.56
N MET A 116 -0.61 -5.15 -4.23
CA MET A 116 -0.81 -3.86 -3.57
C MET A 116 0.30 -2.86 -3.88
N SER A 117 1.55 -3.32 -3.98
CA SER A 117 2.68 -2.49 -4.41
C SER A 117 2.46 -1.94 -5.83
N GLU A 118 2.08 -2.80 -6.77
CA GLU A 118 1.75 -2.40 -8.15
C GLU A 118 0.56 -1.44 -8.21
N ALA A 119 -0.48 -1.64 -7.39
CA ALA A 119 -1.60 -0.72 -7.32
C ALA A 119 -1.19 0.68 -6.81
N ILE A 120 -0.30 0.75 -5.81
CA ILE A 120 0.26 2.04 -5.34
C ILE A 120 1.06 2.70 -6.47
N LYS A 121 1.97 1.95 -7.10
CA LYS A 121 2.79 2.45 -8.22
C LYS A 121 1.94 2.87 -9.41
N TYR A 122 0.83 2.20 -9.67
CA TYR A 122 -0.13 2.60 -10.69
C TYR A 122 -0.74 3.97 -10.38
N MET A 123 -1.19 4.19 -9.14
CA MET A 123 -1.72 5.49 -8.71
C MET A 123 -0.69 6.62 -8.89
N ILE A 124 0.58 6.35 -8.54
CA ILE A 124 1.69 7.31 -8.70
C ILE A 124 1.90 7.66 -10.18
N ASN A 125 1.89 6.66 -11.06
CA ASN A 125 2.13 6.82 -12.49
C ASN A 125 0.93 7.37 -13.29
N HIS A 126 -0.25 7.47 -12.66
CA HIS A 126 -1.49 7.95 -13.28
C HIS A 126 -2.07 9.17 -12.57
N ASP A 127 -1.21 9.94 -11.89
CA ASP A 127 -1.49 11.30 -11.44
C ASP A 127 -2.61 11.38 -10.39
N TYR A 128 -2.76 10.33 -9.59
CA TYR A 128 -3.78 10.27 -8.54
C TYR A 128 -3.56 11.35 -7.48
N GLU A 129 -2.33 11.83 -7.27
CA GLU A 129 -2.03 12.99 -6.42
C GLU A 129 -2.73 14.28 -6.88
N GLU A 130 -2.91 14.44 -8.19
CA GLU A 130 -3.59 15.57 -8.81
C GLU A 130 -5.11 15.35 -8.90
N SER A 131 -5.51 14.17 -9.39
CA SER A 131 -6.91 13.78 -9.53
C SER A 131 -7.05 12.25 -9.44
N PRO A 132 -7.81 11.71 -8.47
CA PRO A 132 -8.79 12.39 -7.61
C PRO A 132 -8.20 13.17 -6.41
N GLY A 133 -6.89 13.07 -6.17
CA GLY A 133 -6.24 13.51 -4.95
C GLY A 133 -5.97 12.33 -4.01
N ILE A 134 -4.91 12.45 -3.22
CA ILE A 134 -4.56 11.51 -2.14
C ILE A 134 -4.45 12.33 -0.86
N GLU A 135 -5.40 12.17 0.05
CA GLU A 135 -5.50 13.01 1.25
C GLU A 135 -5.54 12.18 2.56
N PRO A 136 -5.15 12.79 3.70
CA PRO A 136 -5.24 12.12 4.99
C PRO A 136 -6.66 11.66 5.34
N GLY A 137 -6.83 10.35 5.47
CA GLY A 137 -8.10 9.70 5.82
C GLY A 137 -8.86 9.14 4.61
N ASP A 138 -8.33 9.27 3.41
CA ASP A 138 -8.87 8.60 2.23
C ASP A 138 -8.67 7.08 2.31
N ILE A 139 -9.51 6.35 1.58
CA ILE A 139 -9.48 4.89 1.48
C ILE A 139 -9.61 4.56 0.00
N PHE A 140 -8.63 3.86 -0.54
CA PHE A 140 -8.62 3.35 -1.91
C PHE A 140 -8.94 1.86 -1.89
N VAL A 141 -9.76 1.41 -2.83
CA VAL A 141 -10.14 0.01 -2.99
C VAL A 141 -9.87 -0.41 -4.42
N ASN A 142 -9.22 -1.55 -4.61
CA ASN A 142 -8.87 -2.08 -5.91
C ASN A 142 -9.05 -3.61 -5.94
N ASN A 143 -9.42 -4.13 -7.11
CA ASN A 143 -9.37 -5.54 -7.45
C ASN A 143 -9.14 -5.74 -8.97
N ASP A 144 -8.58 -4.71 -9.63
CA ASP A 144 -8.34 -4.71 -11.07
C ASP A 144 -7.11 -5.55 -11.41
N VAL A 145 -7.36 -6.63 -12.16
CA VAL A 145 -6.33 -7.57 -12.63
C VAL A 145 -5.39 -6.95 -13.65
N ASP A 146 -5.83 -5.95 -14.40
CA ASP A 146 -4.99 -5.25 -15.38
C ASP A 146 -3.99 -4.30 -14.68
N VAL A 147 -4.25 -3.97 -13.41
CA VAL A 147 -3.40 -3.13 -12.53
C VAL A 147 -2.51 -4.00 -11.62
N GLY A 148 -2.47 -5.32 -11.85
CA GLY A 148 -1.53 -6.24 -11.20
C GLY A 148 -2.16 -7.18 -10.17
N ASP A 149 -3.48 -7.19 -10.00
CA ASP A 149 -4.13 -8.13 -9.08
C ASP A 149 -4.26 -9.55 -9.63
N VAL A 150 -4.43 -10.54 -8.74
CA VAL A 150 -4.45 -11.96 -9.12
C VAL A 150 -5.78 -12.34 -9.78
N HIS A 151 -6.88 -11.98 -9.14
CA HIS A 151 -8.23 -12.10 -9.69
C HIS A 151 -9.20 -11.20 -8.91
N ALA A 152 -10.37 -10.94 -9.49
CA ALA A 152 -11.32 -9.96 -8.95
C ALA A 152 -11.82 -10.27 -7.52
N CYS A 153 -11.72 -11.51 -7.04
CA CYS A 153 -12.19 -11.86 -5.71
C CYS A 153 -11.21 -11.51 -4.59
N ASP A 154 -10.00 -11.10 -4.92
CA ASP A 154 -9.10 -10.50 -3.94
C ASP A 154 -9.33 -9.00 -3.92
N ILE A 155 -9.88 -8.47 -2.81
CA ILE A 155 -10.18 -7.04 -2.71
C ILE A 155 -9.14 -6.39 -1.80
N MET A 156 -8.30 -5.54 -2.38
CA MET A 156 -7.33 -4.77 -1.62
C MET A 156 -7.90 -3.42 -1.18
N THR A 157 -7.53 -3.01 0.02
CA THR A 157 -7.81 -1.70 0.61
C THR A 157 -6.48 -1.04 0.95
N LEU A 158 -6.27 0.18 0.45
CA LEU A 158 -5.06 0.97 0.65
C LEU A 158 -5.40 2.28 1.36
N ILE A 159 -4.64 2.61 2.39
CA ILE A 159 -4.84 3.82 3.20
C ILE A 159 -3.51 4.58 3.27
N PRO A 160 -3.44 5.83 2.79
CA PRO A 160 -2.24 6.64 2.91
C PRO A 160 -2.05 7.11 4.36
N ILE A 161 -0.82 7.03 4.85
CA ILE A 161 -0.42 7.46 6.19
C ILE A 161 0.34 8.77 6.05
N PHE A 162 -0.15 9.81 6.73
CA PHE A 162 0.44 11.13 6.69
C PHE A 162 1.03 11.55 8.04
N ASN A 163 2.14 12.28 7.98
CA ASN A 163 2.74 12.97 9.11
C ASN A 163 3.24 14.36 8.68
N GLU A 164 2.93 15.38 9.47
CA GLU A 164 3.27 16.78 9.17
C GLU A 164 2.84 17.26 7.76
N GLY A 165 1.73 16.72 7.25
CA GLY A 165 1.20 17.04 5.92
C GLY A 165 1.89 16.34 4.75
N GLU A 166 2.85 15.45 5.00
CA GLU A 166 3.52 14.61 3.99
C GLU A 166 3.05 13.15 4.11
N ILE A 167 2.96 12.44 3.00
CA ILE A 167 2.74 11.00 3.01
C ILE A 167 4.05 10.30 3.41
N VAL A 168 3.98 9.43 4.41
CA VAL A 168 5.14 8.72 4.95
C VAL A 168 5.08 7.21 4.75
N ALA A 169 3.90 6.66 4.46
CA ALA A 169 3.69 5.25 4.20
C ALA A 169 2.29 4.99 3.62
N TRP A 170 2.06 3.76 3.19
CA TRP A 170 0.73 3.19 2.97
C TRP A 170 0.50 1.99 3.86
N ALA A 171 -0.70 1.86 4.42
CA ALA A 171 -1.19 0.59 4.95
C ALA A 171 -2.05 -0.10 3.90
N GLY A 172 -1.74 -1.35 3.59
CA GLY A 172 -2.49 -2.18 2.67
C GLY A 172 -3.06 -3.42 3.36
N GLY A 173 -4.25 -3.82 2.98
CA GLY A 173 -4.82 -5.11 3.37
C GLY A 173 -5.64 -5.70 2.23
N VAL A 174 -5.59 -7.02 2.08
CA VAL A 174 -6.41 -7.75 1.11
C VAL A 174 -7.27 -8.78 1.84
N ASN A 175 -8.48 -9.01 1.35
CA ASN A 175 -9.30 -10.14 1.75
C ASN A 175 -9.83 -10.84 0.51
N HIS A 176 -9.84 -12.18 0.54
CA HIS A 176 -10.55 -12.96 -0.44
C HIS A 176 -12.05 -12.95 -0.16
N VAL A 177 -12.85 -12.60 -1.17
CA VAL A 177 -14.31 -12.65 -1.11
C VAL A 177 -14.85 -13.83 -1.90
N ILE A 178 -16.02 -14.34 -1.49
CA ILE A 178 -16.61 -15.55 -2.07
C ILE A 178 -16.99 -15.36 -3.56
N ASP A 179 -17.42 -14.16 -3.91
CA ASP A 179 -18.00 -13.85 -5.21
C ASP A 179 -17.96 -12.34 -5.49
N THR A 180 -17.79 -11.98 -6.76
CA THR A 180 -17.81 -10.59 -7.24
C THR A 180 -18.84 -10.34 -8.34
N GLY A 181 -19.81 -11.25 -8.51
CA GLY A 181 -20.90 -11.12 -9.47
C GLY A 181 -20.51 -11.51 -10.89
N ALA A 182 -19.63 -12.51 -11.05
CA ALA A 182 -19.31 -13.09 -12.36
C ALA A 182 -20.53 -13.82 -12.98
N VAL A 183 -20.39 -14.25 -14.23
CA VAL A 183 -21.48 -14.93 -14.97
C VAL A 183 -21.83 -16.26 -14.31
N GLY A 184 -20.81 -17.03 -13.92
CA GLY A 184 -20.94 -18.20 -13.06
C GLY A 184 -20.79 -17.84 -11.59
N THR A 185 -21.16 -18.79 -10.75
CA THR A 185 -21.18 -18.61 -9.29
C THR A 185 -19.83 -18.95 -8.68
N GLY A 186 -19.27 -18.04 -7.87
CA GLY A 186 -18.07 -18.29 -7.06
C GLY A 186 -16.77 -17.72 -7.63
N GLU A 187 -15.68 -17.93 -6.89
CA GLU A 187 -14.39 -17.21 -7.04
C GLU A 187 -13.51 -17.59 -8.26
N TYR A 188 -13.77 -18.74 -8.90
CA TYR A 188 -12.88 -19.30 -9.94
C TYR A 188 -13.20 -18.86 -11.38
N GLU A 189 -14.19 -18.01 -11.60
CA GLU A 189 -14.50 -17.50 -12.94
C GLU A 189 -13.88 -16.12 -13.20
N ARG A 190 -13.27 -15.97 -14.37
CA ARG A 190 -12.81 -14.67 -14.86
C ARG A 190 -14.02 -13.80 -15.19
N LEU A 191 -14.08 -12.60 -14.63
CA LEU A 191 -15.02 -11.59 -15.09
C LEU A 191 -14.79 -11.34 -16.60
N PRO A 192 -15.83 -11.41 -17.46
CA PRO A 192 -15.71 -10.84 -18.79
C PRO A 192 -15.47 -9.33 -18.63
N VAL A 193 -14.47 -8.79 -19.33
CA VAL A 193 -14.17 -7.35 -19.36
C VAL A 193 -15.43 -6.59 -19.76
N LEU A 194 -16.15 -6.04 -18.78
CA LEU A 194 -17.34 -5.22 -19.00
C LEU A 194 -16.91 -3.77 -18.92
N ALA A 195 -16.61 -3.17 -20.07
CA ALA A 195 -16.41 -1.74 -20.18
C ALA A 195 -17.73 -1.02 -19.84
N VAL A 196 -17.83 -0.46 -18.64
CA VAL A 196 -18.88 0.50 -18.29
C VAL A 196 -18.25 1.90 -18.39
N ARG A 197 -18.75 2.68 -19.35
CA ARG A 197 -18.42 4.09 -19.56
C ARG A 197 -18.92 4.97 -18.43
#